data_AF-A0A7G3GCN4-F1
#
_entry.id   AF-A0A7G3GCN4-F1
#
_cell.length_a   1.000
_cell.length_b   1.000
_cell.length_c   1.000
_cell.angle_alpha   90.00
_cell.angle_beta   90.00
_cell.angle_gamma   90.00
#
_symmetry.space_group_name_H-M   'P 1'
#
loop_
_entity.id
_entity.type
_entity.pdbx_description
1 polymer ?
#
loop_
_entity_poly.entity_id
_entity_poly.type
_entity_poly.pdbx_seq_one_letter_code
_entity_poly.pdbx_strand_id
1 'polypeptide(L)'
;MSRSDQEYIEFCIWQGEEGELSLQTVKIRTARKEHHCMSFSETNSHTITLGQRYRHERARVDGDFWGEWKICLSCMDKWINELEGEESDD
;
A
#
# COMPACT_ATOMS: atom_id res chain seq x y z
N MET A 1 10.62 1.29 12.75
CA MET A 1 9.82 0.40 13.63
C MET A 1 8.92 -0.46 12.77
N SER A 2 8.53 -1.66 13.23
CA SER A 2 7.45 -2.43 12.60
C SER A 2 6.12 -1.86 13.10
N ARG A 3 5.28 -1.30 12.21
CA ARG A 3 3.98 -0.73 12.59
C ARG A 3 2.93 -1.82 12.81
N SER A 4 1.83 -1.46 13.47
CA SER A 4 0.72 -2.39 13.68
C SER A 4 -0.06 -2.64 12.38
N ASP A 5 -0.66 -3.81 12.24
CA ASP A 5 -1.50 -4.15 11.08
C ASP A 5 -2.62 -3.15 10.83
N GLN A 6 -3.19 -2.62 11.92
CA GLN A 6 -4.21 -1.59 11.90
C GLN A 6 -3.71 -0.31 11.22
N GLU A 7 -2.50 0.16 11.56
CA GLU A 7 -1.93 1.38 10.99
C GLU A 7 -1.73 1.27 9.47
N TYR A 8 -1.27 0.10 8.98
CA TYR A 8 -1.16 -0.12 7.54
C TYR A 8 -2.52 -0.14 6.83
N ILE A 9 -3.59 -0.51 7.52
CA ILE A 9 -4.95 -0.56 6.96
C ILE A 9 -5.58 0.84 6.93
N GLU A 10 -5.44 1.59 8.03
CA GLU A 10 -5.98 2.94 8.18
C GLU A 10 -5.23 3.97 7.33
N PHE A 11 -3.95 3.71 7.03
CA PHE A 11 -3.20 4.54 6.11
C PHE A 11 -3.79 4.47 4.69
N CYS A 12 -4.33 5.59 4.23
CA CYS A 12 -4.90 5.73 2.91
C CYS A 12 -3.82 6.20 1.93
N ILE A 13 -3.38 5.27 1.08
CA ILE A 13 -2.32 5.52 0.09
C ILE A 13 -2.74 6.39 -1.09
N TRP A 14 -4.03 6.72 -1.18
CA TRP A 14 -4.64 7.47 -2.29
C TRP A 14 -4.99 8.91 -1.90
N GLN A 15 -4.53 9.39 -0.73
CA GLN A 15 -4.76 10.78 -0.35
C GLN A 15 -4.17 11.72 -1.42
N GLY A 16 -5.03 12.43 -2.13
CA GLY A 16 -4.65 13.41 -3.15
C GLY A 16 -4.85 12.98 -4.60
N GLU A 17 -5.30 11.74 -4.87
CA GLU A 17 -5.68 11.34 -6.23
C GLU A 17 -7.11 11.80 -6.56
N GLU A 18 -7.32 12.32 -7.78
CA GLU A 18 -8.61 12.88 -8.22
C GLU A 18 -9.68 11.82 -8.53
N GLY A 19 -9.33 10.54 -8.46
CA GLY A 19 -10.27 9.43 -8.72
C GLY A 19 -11.18 9.13 -7.55
N GLU A 20 -12.48 9.02 -7.78
CA GLU A 20 -13.41 8.55 -6.75
C GLU A 20 -13.17 7.06 -6.47
N LEU A 21 -12.70 6.75 -5.26
CA LEU A 21 -12.54 5.37 -4.79
C LEU A 21 -13.75 4.97 -3.95
N SER A 22 -14.63 4.18 -4.56
CA SER A 22 -15.78 3.58 -3.91
C SER A 22 -15.51 2.13 -3.51
N LEU A 23 -16.16 1.63 -2.45
CA LEU A 23 -16.06 0.22 -2.00
C LEU A 23 -14.62 -0.27 -1.71
N GLN A 24 -13.79 0.61 -1.14
CA GLN A 24 -12.42 0.28 -0.78
C GLN A 24 -12.37 -0.84 0.27
N THR A 25 -11.52 -1.83 0.02
CA THR A 25 -11.24 -2.94 0.92
C THR A 25 -9.73 -3.04 1.08
N VAL A 26 -9.24 -2.73 2.27
CA VAL A 26 -7.81 -2.85 2.62
C VAL A 26 -7.63 -4.01 3.60
N LYS A 27 -6.73 -4.93 3.27
CA LYS A 27 -6.44 -6.10 4.13
C LYS A 27 -4.96 -6.44 4.10
N ILE A 28 -4.40 -6.79 5.25
CA ILE A 28 -3.06 -7.40 5.29
C ILE A 28 -3.21 -8.90 5.03
N ARG A 29 -2.45 -9.40 4.06
CA ARG A 29 -2.42 -10.82 3.68
C ARG A 29 -0.99 -11.35 3.67
N THR A 30 -0.86 -12.65 3.79
CA THR A 30 0.42 -13.36 3.59
C THR A 30 0.46 -13.91 2.17
N ALA A 31 1.55 -13.66 1.46
CA ALA A 31 1.79 -14.12 0.09
C ALA A 31 1.89 -15.64 0.07
N ARG A 32 0.98 -16.26 -0.70
CA ARG A 32 0.99 -17.71 -1.00
C ARG A 32 1.64 -18.01 -2.34
N LYS A 33 1.92 -16.98 -3.13
CA LYS A 33 2.62 -17.00 -4.42
C LYS A 33 3.37 -15.68 -4.58
N GLU A 34 4.31 -15.65 -5.51
CA GLU A 34 5.04 -14.42 -5.81
C GLU A 34 4.09 -13.38 -6.42
N HIS A 35 4.18 -12.15 -5.92
CA HIS A 35 3.38 -11.02 -6.40
C HIS A 35 4.30 -9.87 -6.75
N HIS A 36 3.93 -9.08 -7.77
CA HIS A 36 4.62 -7.84 -8.04
C HIS A 36 4.22 -6.80 -6.98
N CYS A 37 5.19 -6.13 -6.37
CA CYS A 37 4.92 -5.03 -5.45
C CYS A 37 4.65 -3.76 -6.24
N MET A 38 3.47 -3.16 -6.05
CA MET A 38 3.09 -1.89 -6.65
C MET A 38 3.52 -0.72 -5.74
N SER A 39 4.78 -0.68 -5.30
CA SER A 39 5.27 0.49 -4.60
C SER A 39 5.42 1.66 -5.58
N PHE A 40 5.05 2.87 -5.15
CA PHE A 40 5.17 4.11 -5.94
C PHE A 40 6.61 4.54 -6.25
N SER A 41 7.62 3.87 -5.68
CA SER A 41 9.03 4.17 -5.97
C SER A 41 9.44 3.51 -7.29
N GLU A 42 9.57 4.30 -8.36
CA GLU A 42 10.00 3.88 -9.71
C GLU A 42 11.29 3.04 -9.70
N THR A 43 12.13 3.20 -8.67
CA THR A 43 13.45 2.58 -8.58
C THR A 43 13.45 1.17 -7.99
N ASN A 44 12.34 0.69 -7.41
CA ASN A 44 12.31 -0.60 -6.68
C ASN A 44 11.09 -1.46 -7.05
N SER A 45 10.99 -1.83 -8.33
CA SER A 45 10.11 -2.91 -8.78
C SER A 45 10.60 -4.27 -8.26
N HIS A 46 10.32 -4.53 -6.98
CA HIS A 46 10.64 -5.79 -6.31
C HIS A 46 9.41 -6.69 -6.22
N THR A 47 9.65 -7.98 -6.04
CA THR A 47 8.61 -8.99 -5.86
C THR A 47 8.39 -9.30 -4.39
N ILE A 48 7.12 -9.47 -4.03
CA ILE A 48 6.68 -10.01 -2.74
C ILE A 48 6.86 -11.51 -2.82
N THR A 49 7.79 -12.05 -2.05
CA THR A 49 8.09 -13.48 -2.03
C THR A 49 7.11 -14.26 -1.17
N LEU A 50 7.09 -15.58 -1.36
CA LEU A 50 6.19 -16.47 -0.64
C LEU A 50 6.47 -16.43 0.88
N GLY A 51 5.43 -16.26 1.69
CA GLY A 51 5.52 -16.11 3.14
C GLY A 51 5.62 -14.66 3.62
N GLN A 52 5.87 -13.69 2.73
CA GLN A 52 5.88 -12.28 3.12
C GLN A 52 4.48 -11.73 3.34
N ARG A 53 4.36 -10.76 4.27
CA ARG A 53 3.13 -10.02 4.50
C ARG A 53 3.06 -8.82 3.56
N TYR A 54 1.87 -8.53 3.06
CA TYR A 54 1.62 -7.41 2.16
C TYR A 54 0.22 -6.83 2.39
N ARG A 55 0.08 -5.52 2.13
CA ARG A 55 -1.19 -4.81 2.05
C ARG A 55 -1.81 -5.11 0.70
N HIS A 56 -3.00 -5.70 0.73
CA HIS A 56 -3.84 -5.93 -0.43
C HIS A 56 -5.00 -4.95 -0.37
N GLU A 57 -5.03 -4.03 -1.33
CA GLU A 57 -6.07 -3.04 -1.47
C GLU A 57 -6.85 -3.30 -2.75
N ARG A 58 -8.17 -3.24 -2.65
CA ARG A 58 -9.07 -3.33 -3.78
C ARG A 58 -10.13 -2.25 -3.65
N ALA A 59 -10.32 -1.46 -4.68
CA ALA A 59 -11.33 -0.41 -4.72
C ALA A 59 -11.98 -0.34 -6.09
N ARG A 60 -13.17 0.25 -6.15
CA ARG A 60 -13.83 0.57 -7.41
C ARG A 60 -13.49 2.00 -7.79
N VAL A 61 -12.77 2.16 -8.89
CA VAL A 61 -12.28 3.44 -9.39
C VAL A 61 -13.34 4.02 -10.31
N ASP A 62 -13.79 5.24 -10.02
CA ASP A 62 -14.74 6.02 -10.82
C ASP A 62 -16.07 5.29 -11.09
N GLY A 63 -16.41 4.29 -10.28
CA GLY A 63 -17.57 3.42 -10.52
C GLY A 63 -17.44 2.47 -11.72
N ASP A 64 -16.37 2.56 -12.51
CA ASP A 64 -16.24 1.86 -13.80
C ASP A 64 -15.49 0.53 -13.65
N PHE A 65 -14.32 0.52 -13.00
CA PHE A 65 -13.48 -0.67 -12.90
C PHE A 65 -12.97 -0.96 -11.48
N TRP A 66 -12.56 -2.21 -11.25
CA TRP A 66 -11.94 -2.62 -10.00
C TRP A 66 -10.43 -2.48 -10.09
N GLY A 67 -9.86 -1.56 -9.32
CA GLY A 67 -8.43 -1.45 -9.09
C GLY A 67 -7.98 -2.43 -8.02
N GLU A 68 -6.79 -3.02 -8.20
CA GLU A 68 -6.17 -3.91 -7.23
C GLU A 68 -4.69 -3.57 -7.07
N TRP A 69 -4.28 -3.30 -5.83
CA TRP A 69 -2.92 -2.92 -5.48
C TRP A 69 -2.37 -3.84 -4.39
N LYS A 70 -1.13 -4.27 -4.58
CA LYS A 70 -0.41 -5.14 -3.64
C LYS A 70 0.91 -4.50 -3.28
N ILE A 71 1.09 -4.16 -2.01
CA ILE A 71 2.29 -3.46 -1.53
C ILE A 71 2.86 -4.22 -0.34
N CYS A 72 4.15 -4.53 -0.36
CA CYS A 72 4.80 -5.19 0.78
C CYS A 72 4.80 -4.26 2.01
N LEU A 73 4.81 -4.85 3.22
CA LEU A 73 4.84 -4.02 4.44
C LEU A 73 6.11 -3.16 4.53
N SER A 74 7.24 -3.63 4.01
CA SER A 74 8.49 -2.85 4.00
C SER A 74 8.39 -1.57 3.17
N CYS A 75 7.64 -1.58 2.07
CA CYS A 75 7.39 -0.37 1.27
C CYS A 75 6.35 0.54 1.91
N MET A 76 5.31 -0.03 2.52
CA MET A 76 4.40 0.77 3.35
C MET A 76 5.15 1.46 4.47
N ASP A 77 6.07 0.77 5.16
CA ASP A 77 6.87 1.38 6.21
C ASP A 77 7.72 2.52 5.68
N LYS A 78 8.42 2.35 4.56
CA LYS A 78 9.18 3.44 3.94
C LYS A 78 8.27 4.63 3.66
N TRP A 79 7.11 4.39 3.07
CA TRP A 79 6.23 5.45 2.66
C TRP A 79 5.63 6.23 3.83
N ILE A 80 5.19 5.51 4.87
CA ILE A 80 4.70 6.15 6.10
C ILE A 80 5.85 6.94 6.75
N ASN A 81 7.08 6.41 6.76
CA ASN A 81 8.24 7.17 7.27
C ASN A 81 8.59 8.39 6.40
N GLU A 82 8.40 8.32 5.08
CA GLU A 82 8.61 9.47 4.18
C GLU A 82 7.58 10.56 4.47
N LEU A 83 6.30 10.21 4.57
CA LEU A 83 5.25 11.18 4.91
C LEU A 83 5.39 11.75 6.33
N GLU A 84 5.70 10.91 7.34
CA GLU A 84 5.95 11.38 8.71
C GLU A 84 7.28 12.16 8.83
N GLY A 85 8.23 11.92 7.92
CA GLY A 85 9.54 12.56 7.89
C GLY A 85 9.55 13.95 7.26
N GLU A 86 8.52 14.32 6.49
CA GLU A 86 8.37 15.66 5.93
C GLU A 86 7.86 16.70 6.95
N GLU A 87 7.54 16.30 8.19
CA GLU A 87 7.16 17.21 9.29
C GLU A 87 8.35 17.71 10.16
N SER A 88 9.60 17.62 9.66
CA SER A 88 10.76 18.12 10.41
C SER A 88 11.76 18.88 9.51
N ASP A 89 11.32 20.02 8.97
CA ASP A 89 12.22 21.12 8.57
C ASP A 89 12.20 22.17 9.71
N ASP A 90 13.22 22.13 10.58
CA ASP A 90 13.60 23.22 11.51
C ASP A 90 15.03 23.66 11.19
#